data_AF-A0A7C2X800-F1
#
_entry.id   AF-A0A7C2X800-F1
#
_cell.length_a   1.000
_cell.length_b   1.000
_cell.length_c   1.000
_cell.angle_alpha   90.00
_cell.angle_beta   90.00
_cell.angle_gamma   90.00
#
_symmetry.space_group_name_H-M   'P 1'
#
loop_
_entity.id
_entity.type
_entity.pdbx_description
1 polymer ?
#
loop_
_entity_poly.entity_id
_entity_poly.type
_entity_poly.pdbx_seq_one_letter_code
_entity_poly.pdbx_strand_id
1 'polypeptide(L)' 'MKQPKPKERKFGKITHRCKRCGTTDGVIRKYGLLYCRRCFREIAPLMGFKKYE' A
#
# COMPACT_ATOMS: atom_id res chain seq x y z
N MET A 1 -9.08 31.32 -4.38
CA MET A 1 -7.67 30.87 -4.27
C MET A 1 -7.60 29.40 -4.70
N LYS A 2 -6.99 29.09 -5.86
CA LYS A 2 -6.92 27.71 -6.38
C LYS A 2 -5.64 27.08 -5.86
N GLN A 3 -5.76 26.08 -4.99
CA GLN A 3 -4.59 25.33 -4.49
C GLN A 3 -3.89 24.65 -5.69
N PRO A 4 -2.56 24.75 -5.82
CA PRO A 4 -1.83 24.08 -6.89
C PRO A 4 -1.90 22.56 -6.70
N LYS A 5 -2.00 21.82 -7.81
CA LYS A 5 -1.98 20.36 -7.76
C LYS A 5 -0.66 19.88 -7.12
N PRO A 6 -0.68 18.84 -6.27
CA PRO A 6 0.55 18.30 -5.69
C PRO A 6 1.54 17.90 -6.79
N LYS A 7 2.82 18.28 -6.62
CA LYS A 7 3.90 17.85 -7.52
C LYS A 7 4.02 16.34 -7.51
N GLU A 8 4.07 15.71 -8.67
CA GLU A 8 4.35 14.28 -8.80
C GLU A 8 5.77 13.99 -8.28
N ARG A 9 5.86 13.09 -7.30
CA ARG A 9 7.13 12.69 -6.68
C ARG A 9 7.45 11.26 -7.10
N LYS A 10 8.71 10.99 -7.43
CA LYS A 10 9.19 9.62 -7.71
C LYS A 10 9.46 8.82 -6.43
N PHE A 11 9.70 9.51 -5.30
CA PHE A 11 10.08 8.90 -4.02
C PHE A 11 9.32 9.54 -2.83
N GLY A 12 9.26 8.82 -1.71
CA GLY A 12 8.69 9.29 -0.44
C GLY A 12 7.52 8.45 0.04
N LYS A 13 6.94 8.80 1.19
CA LYS A 13 5.81 8.05 1.76
C LYS A 13 4.55 8.10 0.86
N ILE A 14 4.31 9.24 0.22
CA ILE A 14 3.11 9.52 -0.58
C ILE A 14 3.05 8.67 -1.87
N THR A 15 4.19 8.20 -2.36
CA THR A 15 4.29 7.42 -3.60
C THR A 15 3.86 5.97 -3.41
N HIS A 16 3.91 5.47 -2.17
CA HIS A 16 3.54 4.10 -1.85
C HIS A 16 2.24 4.10 -1.03
N ARG A 17 1.14 3.96 -1.74
CA ARG A 17 -0.20 3.88 -1.16
C ARG A 17 -0.70 2.44 -1.23
N CYS A 18 -1.45 2.05 -0.22
CA CYS A 18 -2.20 0.82 -0.27
C CYS A 18 -3.18 0.83 -1.43
N LYS A 19 -3.17 -0.19 -2.29
CA LYS A 19 -4.11 -0.32 -3.42
C LYS A 19 -5.58 -0.41 -2.98
N ARG A 20 -5.85 -0.88 -1.75
CA ARG A 20 -7.21 -1.05 -1.22
C ARG A 20 -7.72 0.17 -0.47
N CYS A 21 -6.98 0.63 0.54
CA CYS A 21 -7.45 1.69 1.45
C CYS A 21 -6.81 3.06 1.20
N GLY A 22 -5.86 3.17 0.27
CA GLY A 22 -5.18 4.43 -0.04
C GLY A 22 -4.25 4.96 1.06
N THR A 23 -4.14 4.28 2.21
CA THR A 23 -3.24 4.70 3.29
C THR A 23 -1.77 4.60 2.86
N THR A 24 -0.95 5.49 3.38
CA THR A 24 0.52 5.46 3.26
C THR A 24 1.18 4.73 4.43
N ASP A 25 0.42 4.43 5.49
CA ASP A 25 0.96 3.84 6.71
C ASP A 25 1.00 2.32 6.67
N GLY A 26 2.18 1.77 6.98
CA GLY A 26 2.38 0.33 7.08
C GLY A 26 2.11 -0.41 5.77
N VAL A 27 2.44 0.20 4.63
CA VAL A 27 2.34 -0.42 3.30
C VAL A 27 3.49 -1.40 3.10
N ILE A 28 3.15 -2.66 2.84
CA ILE A 28 4.09 -3.72 2.48
C ILE A 28 4.52 -3.48 1.04
N ARG A 29 5.78 -3.05 0.89
CA ARG A 29 6.40 -2.75 -0.42
C ARG A 29 7.11 -3.96 -1.04
N LYS A 30 7.36 -4.99 -0.24
CA LYS A 30 8.04 -6.22 -0.69
C LYS A 30 7.19 -6.92 -1.74
N TYR A 31 7.85 -7.49 -2.75
CA TYR A 31 7.22 -8.25 -3.84
C TYR A 31 6.15 -7.47 -4.64
N GLY A 32 6.17 -6.13 -4.63
CA GLY A 32 5.23 -5.31 -5.39
C GLY A 32 3.77 -5.36 -4.90
N LEU A 33 3.54 -5.87 -3.69
CA LEU A 33 2.20 -6.05 -3.12
C LEU A 33 1.45 -4.71 -2.97
N LEU A 34 2.10 -3.70 -2.38
CA LEU A 34 1.51 -2.37 -2.13
C LEU A 34 0.18 -2.46 -1.37
N TYR A 35 0.14 -3.30 -0.34
CA TYR A 35 -1.00 -3.42 0.59
C TYR A 35 -0.62 -2.98 1.99
N CYS A 36 -1.57 -2.33 2.67
CA CYS A 36 -1.43 -2.00 4.09
C CYS A 36 -1.43 -3.28 4.93
N ARG A 37 -0.74 -3.30 6.08
CA ARG A 37 -0.71 -4.48 6.98
C ARG A 37 -2.09 -5.02 7.39
N ARG A 38 -3.11 -4.15 7.49
CA ARG A 38 -4.49 -4.54 7.81
C ARG A 38 -5.13 -5.25 6.60
N CYS A 39 -5.07 -4.60 5.45
CA CYS A 39 -5.57 -5.05 4.16
C CYS A 39 -4.94 -6.37 3.72
N PHE A 40 -3.64 -6.53 3.99
CA PHE A 40 -2.90 -7.73 3.64
C PHE A 40 -3.42 -8.96 4.37
N ARG A 41 -3.89 -8.85 5.63
CA ARG A 41 -4.45 -10.01 6.36
C ARG A 41 -5.70 -10.57 5.70
N GLU A 42 -6.54 -9.71 5.13
CA GLU A 42 -7.76 -10.12 4.43
C GLU A 42 -7.47 -10.71 3.05
N ILE A 43 -6.45 -10.19 2.36
CA ILE A 43 -6.11 -10.58 0.98
C ILE A 43 -5.11 -11.76 0.94
N ALA A 44 -4.28 -11.92 1.96
CA ALA A 44 -3.29 -12.99 2.08
C ALA A 44 -3.86 -14.38 1.73
N PRO A 45 -5.00 -14.84 2.31
CA PRO A 45 -5.55 -16.15 1.97
C PRO A 45 -6.01 -16.24 0.51
N LEU A 46 -6.55 -15.17 -0.07
CA LEU A 46 -6.99 -15.12 -1.47
C LEU A 46 -5.81 -15.14 -2.45
N MET A 47 -4.67 -14.57 -2.05
CA MET A 47 -3.43 -14.61 -2.81
C MET A 47 -2.66 -15.93 -2.65
N GLY A 48 -3.18 -16.88 -1.87
CA GLY A 48 -2.52 -18.17 -1.64
C GLY A 48 -1.40 -18.13 -0.59
N PHE A 49 -1.29 -17.05 0.20
CA PHE A 49 -0.40 -17.07 1.37
C PHE A 49 -0.97 -18.00 2.43
N LYS A 50 -0.22 -19.05 2.75
CA LYS A 50 -0.50 -19.96 3.85
C LYS A 50 0.43 -19.66 5.00
N LYS A 51 -0.10 -19.71 6.23
CA LYS A 51 0.71 -19.71 7.43
C LYS A 51 1.27 -21.12 7.59
N TYR A 52 2.55 -21.28 7.31
CA TYR A 52 3.30 -22.45 7.75
C TYR A 52 3.82 -22.12 9.15
N GLU A 53 3.68 -23.06 10.09
CA GLU A 53 4.15 -22.89 11.48
C GLU A 53 5.66 -22.64 11.56
#